data_AF-A0A834MC39-F1
#
_entry.id   AF-A0A834MC39-F1
#
_cell.length_a   1.000
_cell.length_b   1.000
_cell.length_c   1.000
_cell.angle_alpha   90.00
_cell.angle_beta   90.00
_cell.angle_gamma   90.00
#
_symmetry.space_group_name_H-M   'P 1'
#
loop_
_entity.id
_entity.type
_entity.pdbx_description
1 polymer ?
#
loop_
_entity_poly.entity_id
_entity_poly.type
_entity_poly.pdbx_seq_one_letter_code
_entity_poly.pdbx_strand_id
1 'polypeptide(L)' 'MRQTQLFPSMAVQMVAIGEESGTLDTMLDKVATHFENEVDNAVDGLTSMMEPLIMVVLGVLVGGLVIAMYMPIFQMGSVV' A
#
# COMPACT_ATOMS: atom_id res chain seq x y z
N MET A 1 8.13 -15.79 24.11
CA MET A 1 7.80 -15.68 22.68
C MET A 1 6.29 -15.65 22.40
N ARG A 2 5.47 -16.62 22.84
CA ARG A 2 4.02 -16.66 22.52
C ARG A 2 3.13 -15.63 23.22
N GLN A 3 3.61 -14.98 24.27
CA GLN A 3 2.81 -14.04 25.09
C GLN A 3 2.96 -12.58 24.66
N THR A 4 3.96 -12.29 23.83
CA THR A 4 4.22 -10.97 23.24
C THR A 4 3.75 -11.03 21.79
N GLN A 5 2.69 -10.30 21.44
CA GLN A 5 2.15 -10.16 20.06
C GLN A 5 3.16 -9.57 19.05
N LEU A 6 4.42 -9.40 19.46
CA LEU A 6 5.55 -8.96 18.65
C LEU A 6 6.06 -10.03 17.68
N PHE A 7 5.86 -11.32 17.99
CA PHE A 7 6.32 -12.41 17.13
C PHE A 7 5.13 -13.08 16.44
N PRO A 8 5.04 -12.98 15.10
CA PRO A 8 4.00 -13.65 14.33
C PRO A 8 4.02 -15.16 14.57
N SER A 9 2.83 -15.77 14.62
CA SER A 9 2.67 -17.21 14.88
C SER A 9 3.46 -18.07 13.88
N MET A 10 3.56 -17.61 12.63
CA MET A 10 4.34 -18.25 11.58
C MET A 10 5.85 -18.28 11.90
N ALA A 11 6.43 -17.16 12.34
CA ALA A 11 7.83 -17.11 12.75
C ALA A 11 8.12 -18.05 13.94
N VAL A 12 7.23 -18.09 14.93
CA VAL A 12 7.36 -18.98 16.10
C VAL A 12 7.28 -20.46 15.69
N GLN A 13 6.42 -20.81 14.71
CA GLN A 13 6.32 -22.17 14.18
C GLN A 13 7.56 -22.57 13.38
N MET A 14 8.07 -21.69 12.51
CA MET A 14 9.27 -22.00 11.72
C MET A 14 10.50 -22.20 12.61
N VAL A 15 10.64 -21.41 13.68
CA VAL A 15 11.69 -21.60 14.69
C VAL A 15 11.55 -22.95 15.39
N ALA A 16 10.34 -23.33 15.81
CA ALA A 16 10.11 -24.63 16.47
C ALA A 16 10.45 -25.81 15.54
N ILE A 17 10.08 -25.73 14.26
CA ILE A 17 10.41 -26.73 13.24
C ILE A 17 11.94 -26.78 13.00
N GLY A 18 12.58 -25.62 12.97
CA GLY A 18 14.03 -25.49 12.80
C GLY A 18 14.83 -26.05 13.97
N GLU A 19 14.37 -25.88 15.21
CA GLU A 19 14.97 -26.48 16.39
C GLU A 19 14.80 -28.01 16.40
N GLU A 20 13.62 -28.53 16.06
CA GLU A 20 13.34 -29.97 16.05
C GLU A 20 14.12 -30.72 14.95
N SER A 21 14.32 -30.07 13.80
CA SER A 21 15.05 -30.63 12.66
C SER A 21 16.54 -30.30 12.62
N GLY A 22 17.03 -29.46 13.54
CA GLY A 22 18.40 -28.95 13.52
C GLY A 22 18.71 -28.00 12.36
N THR A 23 17.69 -27.43 11.70
CA THR A 23 17.79 -26.54 10.54
C THR A 23 17.39 -25.09 10.85
N LEU A 24 17.58 -24.66 12.10
CA LEU A 24 17.15 -23.34 12.59
C LEU A 24 17.63 -22.18 11.70
N ASP A 25 18.89 -22.21 11.26
CA ASP A 25 19.48 -21.20 10.38
C ASP A 25 18.67 -21.03 9.07
N THR A 26 18.39 -22.14 8.40
CA THR A 26 17.58 -22.16 7.17
C THR A 26 16.14 -21.72 7.40
N MET A 27 15.56 -22.04 8.57
CA MET A 27 14.19 -21.63 8.89
C MET A 27 14.12 -20.12 9.19
N LEU A 28 15.13 -19.55 9.86
CA LEU A 28 15.20 -18.11 10.11
C LEU A 28 15.39 -17.32 8.80
N ASP A 29 16.20 -17.82 7.87
CA ASP A 29 16.40 -17.21 6.55
C ASP A 29 15.10 -17.16 5.73
N LYS A 30 14.30 -18.23 5.80
CA LYS A 30 12.95 -18.27 5.18
C LYS A 30 12.00 -17.26 5.79
N VAL A 31 12.03 -17.09 7.11
CA VAL A 31 11.20 -16.11 7.80
C VAL A 31 11.60 -14.69 7.40
N ALA A 32 12.91 -14.40 7.34
CA ALA A 32 13.42 -13.11 6.89
C ALA A 32 12.99 -12.80 5.45
N THR A 33 13.22 -13.74 4.53
CA THR A 33 12.82 -13.61 3.11
C THR A 33 11.31 -13.40 2.98
N HIS A 34 10.50 -14.06 3.80
CA HIS A 34 9.05 -13.87 3.76
C HIS A 34 8.63 -12.46 4.15
N PHE A 35 9.17 -11.92 5.26
CA PHE A 35 8.86 -10.56 5.70
C PHE A 35 9.42 -9.49 4.76
N GLU A 36 10.58 -9.72 4.17
CA GLU A 36 11.13 -8.84 3.14
C GLU A 36 10.17 -8.76 1.94
N ASN A 37 9.71 -9.92 1.44
CA ASN A 37 8.72 -9.96 0.36
C ASN A 37 7.37 -9.31 0.76
N GLU A 38 6.90 -9.46 2.00
CA GLU A 38 5.68 -8.77 2.46
C GLU A 38 5.85 -7.25 2.42
N VAL A 39 7.00 -6.74 2.87
CA VAL A 39 7.32 -5.31 2.84
C VAL A 39 7.42 -4.81 1.40
N ASP A 40 8.15 -5.51 0.53
CA ASP A 40 8.29 -5.14 -0.88
C ASP A 40 6.93 -5.10 -1.59
N ASN A 41 6.09 -6.13 -1.39
CA ASN A 41 4.74 -6.16 -1.94
C ASN A 41 3.87 -5.02 -1.42
N ALA A 42 4.02 -4.64 -0.15
CA ALA A 42 3.29 -3.52 0.42
C ALA A 42 3.76 -2.18 -0.19
N VAL A 43 5.07 -2.00 -0.39
CA VAL A 43 5.65 -0.81 -1.02
C VAL A 43 5.24 -0.70 -2.49
N ASP A 44 5.29 -1.79 -3.24
CA ASP A 44 4.83 -1.84 -4.63
C ASP A 44 3.33 -1.56 -4.73
N GLY A 45 2.53 -2.14 -3.83
CA GLY A 45 1.10 -1.87 -3.73
C GLY A 45 0.81 -0.39 -3.49
N LEU A 46 1.51 0.23 -2.53
CA LEU A 46 1.40 1.67 -2.25
C LEU A 46 1.78 2.52 -3.47
N THR A 47 2.88 2.16 -4.14
CA THR A 47 3.37 2.88 -5.31
C THR A 47 2.38 2.79 -6.48
N SER A 48 1.81 1.60 -6.72
CA SER A 48 0.80 1.40 -7.77
C SER A 48 -0.49 2.19 -7.54
N MET A 49 -0.84 2.46 -6.27
CA MET A 49 -2.00 3.27 -5.89
C MET A 49 -1.75 4.77 -5.96
N MET A 50 -0.50 5.22 -6.00
CA MET A 50 -0.17 6.64 -6.13
C MET A 50 -0.58 7.21 -7.49
N GLU A 51 -0.36 6.47 -8.57
CA GLU A 51 -0.71 6.90 -9.93
C GLU A 51 -2.22 7.22 -10.10
N PRO A 52 -3.16 6.31 -9.77
CA PRO A 52 -4.58 6.62 -9.88
C PRO A 52 -5.02 7.75 -8.95
N LEU A 53 -4.42 7.89 -7.77
CA LEU A 53 -4.72 8.99 -6.85
C LEU A 53 -4.34 10.35 -7.46
N ILE A 54 -3.16 10.44 -8.08
CA ILE A 54 -2.72 11.65 -8.79
C ILE A 54 -3.67 11.97 -9.96
N MET A 55 -4.10 10.97 -10.74
CA MET A 55 -5.04 11.16 -11.83
C MET A 55 -6.39 11.71 -11.35
N VAL A 56 -6.93 11.20 -10.24
CA VAL A 56 -8.18 11.71 -9.65
C VAL A 56 -8.02 13.17 -9.22
N VAL A 57 -6.93 13.50 -8.54
CA VAL A 57 -6.66 14.88 -8.10
C VAL A 57 -6.55 15.82 -9.29
N LEU A 58 -5.79 15.45 -10.33
CA LEU A 58 -5.67 16.24 -11.55
C LEU A 58 -7.02 16.40 -12.26
N GLY A 59 -7.82 15.33 -12.36
CA GLY A 59 -9.14 15.37 -12.96
C GLY A 59 -10.08 16.34 -12.25
N VAL A 60 -10.06 16.35 -10.90
CA VAL A 60 -10.85 17.32 -10.11
C VAL A 60 -10.35 18.74 -10.29
N LEU A 61 -9.03 18.97 -10.30
CA LEU A 61 -8.45 20.30 -10.49
C LEU A 61 -8.79 20.86 -11.88
N VAL A 62 -8.57 20.08 -12.94
CA VAL A 62 -8.85 20.47 -14.32
C VAL A 62 -10.36 20.65 -14.53
N GLY A 63 -11.19 19.72 -14.02
CA GLY A 63 -12.64 19.83 -14.09
C GLY A 63 -13.17 21.08 -13.37
N GLY A 64 -12.65 21.35 -12.18
CA GLY A 64 -12.97 22.56 -11.41
C GLY A 64 -12.59 23.85 -12.15
N LEU A 65 -11.42 23.87 -12.79
CA LEU A 65 -10.97 25.00 -13.59
C LEU A 65 -11.89 25.27 -14.79
N VAL A 66 -12.27 24.22 -15.52
CA VAL A 66 -13.23 24.33 -16.65
C VAL A 66 -14.56 24.90 -16.16
N ILE A 67 -15.12 24.35 -15.08
CA ILE A 67 -16.38 24.86 -14.51
C ILE A 67 -16.23 26.34 -14.12
N ALA A 68 -15.15 26.71 -13.44
CA ALA A 68 -14.89 28.08 -13.01
C ALA A 68 -14.76 29.07 -14.18
N MET A 69 -14.19 28.65 -15.31
CA MET A 69 -14.06 29.51 -16.48
C MET A 69 -15.35 29.62 -17.31
N TYR A 70 -16.10 28.53 -17.46
CA TYR A 70 -17.28 28.52 -18.33
C TYR A 70 -18.58 28.91 -17.64
N MET A 71 -18.73 28.66 -16.33
CA MET A 71 -19.94 29.04 -15.58
C MET A 71 -20.27 30.55 -15.66
N PRO A 72 -19.30 31.49 -15.56
CA PRO A 72 -19.59 32.93 -15.71
C PRO A 72 -20.08 33.30 -17.11
N ILE A 73 -19.60 32.61 -18.14
CA ILE A 73 -20.04 32.83 -19.53
C ILE A 73 -21.52 32.44 -19.68
N PHE A 74 -21.91 31.29 -19.12
CA PHE A 74 -23.31 30.85 -19.11
C PHE A 74 -24.22 31.79 -18.32
N GLN A 75 -23.75 32.30 -17.18
CA GLN A 75 -24.50 33.27 -16.39
C GLN A 75 -24.72 34.58 -17.15
N MET A 76 -23.68 35.12 -17.81
CA MET A 76 -23.83 36.32 -18.65
C MET A 76 -24.76 36.12 -19.85
N GLY A 77 -24.75 34.93 -20.47
CA GLY A 77 -25.67 34.60 -21.57
C GLY A 77 -27.13 34.43 -21.16
N SER A 78 -27.41 34.19 -19.87
CA SER A 78 -28.79 34.07 -19.33
C SER A 78 -29.44 35.39 -18.92
N VAL A 79 -28.68 36.49 -18.93
CA VAL A 79 -29.12 37.83 -18.50
C VAL A 79 -29.55 38.70 -19.70
N VAL A 80 -29.62 38.14 -20.91
CA VAL A 80 -30.15 38.78 -22.14
C VAL A 80 -31.44 38.14 -22.62
#